data_AF-A0A934ZHT5-F1
#
_entry.id   AF-A0A934ZHT5-F1
#
_cell.length_a   1.000
_cell.length_b   1.000
_cell.length_c   1.000
_cell.angle_alpha   90.00
_cell.angle_beta   90.00
_cell.angle_gamma   90.00
#
_symmetry.space_group_name_H-M   'P 1'
#
loop_
_entity.id
_entity.type
_entity.pdbx_description
1 polymer ?
#
loop_
_entity_poly.entity_id
_entity_poly.type
_entity_poly.pdbx_seq_one_letter_code
_entity_poly.pdbx_strand_id
1 'polypeptide(L)'
;MKRSAKSLGWMVGVALSLASAGAWAEEIIERVVCVVDDDAIFLSELERRARPFLAEIPAGLAAPQLAARRAEVLRTALDRMLDDQLIRRAATRAHLTVSEDDVDEFIGRMATERGATPEQIYAALLQEGVSRTEYRSYMESEVLQLRVLQARVRGRINITDADLQQAYRRAVREAADQTVPTIAHVLIGVAEDATPDQVAAARVRALEVARRRAGARTSATWRGSCRTTRPPGRAAACWGRSSRARCPRSSTGRSRRWRRAG
;
A
#
# COMPACT_ATOMS: atom_id res chain seq x y z
N MET A 1 92.60 -33.87 53.27
CA MET A 1 92.93 -32.43 53.29
C MET A 1 92.10 -31.75 52.21
N LYS A 2 91.05 -30.98 52.57
CA LYS A 2 90.93 -29.51 52.39
C LYS A 2 91.37 -29.07 50.97
N ARG A 3 90.56 -28.47 50.08
CA ARG A 3 89.67 -27.30 50.28
C ARG A 3 88.63 -27.15 49.15
N SER A 4 87.52 -26.51 49.56
CA SER A 4 86.46 -25.85 48.81
C SER A 4 86.95 -24.85 47.76
N ALA A 5 86.18 -24.66 46.67
CA ALA A 5 85.86 -23.34 46.12
C ALA A 5 84.60 -23.40 45.24
N LYS A 6 83.60 -22.61 45.63
CA LYS A 6 82.30 -22.40 44.99
C LYS A 6 82.40 -21.29 43.92
N SER A 7 81.47 -21.34 42.98
CA SER A 7 80.82 -20.21 42.28
C SER A 7 81.69 -19.18 41.57
N LEU A 8 81.69 -19.23 40.24
CA LEU A 8 81.73 -18.10 39.28
C LEU A 8 80.95 -18.65 38.08
N GLY A 9 79.82 -18.12 37.61
CA GLY A 9 79.47 -16.72 37.38
C GLY A 9 78.64 -16.76 36.08
N TRP A 10 77.34 -17.04 36.22
CA TRP A 10 76.36 -16.89 35.13
C TRP A 10 76.20 -15.40 34.83
N MET A 11 76.92 -14.89 33.83
CA MET A 11 76.63 -13.58 33.25
C MET A 11 77.35 -13.43 31.90
N VAL A 12 76.74 -13.96 30.84
CA VAL A 12 76.91 -13.37 29.51
C VAL A 12 75.51 -13.08 29.01
N GLY A 13 75.22 -11.79 28.98
CA GLY A 13 73.93 -11.19 28.79
C GLY A 13 73.33 -11.53 27.42
N VAL A 14 72.06 -11.90 27.51
CA VAL A 14 71.02 -11.78 26.49
C VAL A 14 71.16 -10.43 25.76
N ALA A 15 71.68 -10.46 24.53
CA ALA A 15 71.81 -9.29 23.67
C ALA A 15 71.34 -9.60 22.24
N LEU A 16 70.20 -10.30 22.11
CA LEU A 16 69.59 -10.54 20.80
C LEU A 16 68.09 -10.83 20.90
N SER A 17 67.27 -9.91 21.40
CA SER A 17 65.80 -10.06 21.35
C SER A 17 65.02 -8.74 21.52
N LEU A 18 65.42 -7.64 20.86
CA LEU A 18 64.55 -6.47 20.72
C LEU A 18 64.67 -5.88 19.31
N ALA A 19 64.05 -6.54 18.34
CA ALA A 19 63.66 -5.93 17.08
C ALA A 19 62.49 -6.69 16.45
N SER A 20 61.48 -7.03 17.24
CA SER A 20 60.14 -7.27 16.70
C SER A 20 59.44 -5.92 16.68
N ALA A 21 59.76 -5.10 15.68
CA ALA A 21 58.84 -4.05 15.27
C ALA A 21 57.58 -4.76 14.79
N GLY A 22 56.62 -4.94 15.70
CA GLY A 22 55.26 -5.27 15.31
C GLY A 22 54.84 -4.18 14.33
N ALA A 23 54.70 -4.54 13.06
CA ALA A 23 53.87 -3.79 12.16
C ALA A 23 52.47 -3.88 12.79
N TRP A 24 52.12 -2.86 13.57
CA TRP A 24 50.74 -2.62 13.93
C TRP A 24 50.07 -2.35 12.58
N ALA A 25 49.49 -3.40 12.01
CA ALA A 25 48.55 -3.25 10.92
C ALA A 25 47.50 -2.27 11.44
N GLU A 26 47.47 -1.09 10.84
CA GLU A 26 46.46 -0.07 11.09
C GLU A 26 45.13 -0.67 10.63
N GLU A 27 44.46 -1.37 11.56
CA GLU A 27 43.17 -1.97 11.32
C GLU A 27 42.18 -0.82 11.22
N ILE A 28 41.74 -0.53 10.00
CA ILE A 28 40.71 0.48 9.74
C ILE A 28 39.42 -0.04 10.38
N ILE A 29 39.13 0.41 11.61
CA ILE A 29 37.99 -0.03 12.40
C ILE A 29 36.68 0.42 11.73
N GLU A 30 36.67 1.63 11.17
CA GLU A 30 35.50 2.19 10.48
C GLU A 30 35.88 2.97 9.23
N ARG A 31 35.14 2.74 8.14
CA ARG A 31 35.27 3.50 6.89
C ARG A 31 34.14 4.52 6.79
N VAL A 32 34.48 5.78 6.55
CA VAL A 32 33.49 6.83 6.23
C VAL A 32 33.02 6.65 4.78
N VAL A 33 31.71 6.56 4.58
CA VAL A 33 31.09 6.40 3.25
C VAL A 33 30.71 7.76 2.66
N CYS A 34 30.14 8.64 3.48
CA CYS A 34 29.86 10.02 3.09
C CYS A 34 29.88 10.93 4.32
N VAL A 35 29.97 12.24 4.06
CA VAL A 35 29.89 13.30 5.06
C VAL A 35 28.76 14.23 4.65
N VAL A 36 27.88 14.56 5.58
CA VAL A 36 26.73 15.45 5.37
C VAL A 36 26.89 16.63 6.32
N ASP A 37 27.30 17.79 5.82
CA ASP A 37 27.82 18.92 6.60
C ASP A 37 28.85 18.46 7.67
N ASP A 38 28.44 18.38 8.95
CA ASP A 38 29.30 18.02 10.09
C ASP A 38 29.14 16.58 10.58
N ASP A 39 28.21 15.79 10.02
CA ASP A 39 27.96 14.39 10.43
C ASP A 39 28.53 13.42 9.39
N ALA A 40 29.35 12.46 9.85
CA ALA A 40 29.89 11.40 9.00
C ALA A 40 29.02 10.13 9.08
N ILE A 41 28.73 9.53 7.93
CA ILE A 41 28.06 8.24 7.83
C ILE A 41 29.10 7.14 7.66
N PHE A 42 29.14 6.21 8.63
CA PHE A 42 30.06 5.08 8.62
C PHE A 42 29.52 3.88 7.83
N LEU A 43 30.43 3.06 7.31
CA LEU A 43 30.09 1.84 6.59
C LEU A 43 29.37 0.83 7.48
N SER A 44 29.81 0.68 8.72
CA SER A 44 29.21 -0.21 9.73
C SER A 44 27.73 0.12 9.94
N GLU A 45 27.40 1.41 9.99
CA GLU A 45 26.04 1.89 10.13
C GLU A 45 25.20 1.67 8.87
N LEU A 46 25.78 1.92 7.69
CA LEU A 46 25.13 1.66 6.40
C LEU A 46 24.79 0.17 6.25
N GLU A 47 25.74 -0.71 6.51
CA GLU A 47 25.52 -2.17 6.43
C GLU A 47 24.48 -2.64 7.45
N ARG A 48 24.49 -2.08 8.66
CA ARG A 48 23.48 -2.38 9.68
C ARG A 48 22.06 -2.00 9.23
N ARG A 49 21.90 -0.83 8.59
CA ARG A 49 20.60 -0.39 8.03
C ARG A 49 20.22 -1.14 6.76
N ALA A 50 21.18 -1.55 5.94
CA ALA A 50 20.95 -2.28 4.70
C ALA A 50 20.63 -3.77 4.93
N ARG A 51 21.05 -4.35 6.06
CA ARG A 51 20.89 -5.76 6.42
C ARG A 51 19.51 -6.39 6.10
N PRO A 52 18.35 -5.80 6.47
CA PRO A 52 17.05 -6.38 6.11
C PRO A 52 16.87 -6.47 4.59
N PHE A 53 17.21 -5.43 3.85
CA PHE A 53 17.11 -5.40 2.39
C PHE A 53 18.13 -6.33 1.69
N LEU A 54 19.30 -6.54 2.31
CA LEU A 54 20.29 -7.50 1.82
C LEU A 54 19.80 -8.94 1.99
N ALA A 55 18.98 -9.22 3.00
CA ALA A 55 18.37 -10.54 3.22
C ALA A 55 17.26 -10.86 2.21
N GLU A 56 16.68 -9.85 1.57
CA GLU A 56 15.67 -10.02 0.50
C GLU A 56 16.28 -10.41 -0.85
N ILE A 57 17.61 -10.31 -1.02
CA ILE A 57 18.28 -10.68 -2.25
C ILE A 57 18.16 -12.20 -2.45
N PRO A 58 17.62 -12.67 -3.60
CA PRO A 58 17.38 -14.09 -3.82
C PRO A 58 18.70 -14.88 -3.82
N ALA A 59 18.71 -16.00 -3.08
CA ALA A 59 19.81 -16.95 -3.10
C ALA A 59 19.90 -17.62 -4.49
N GLY A 60 21.11 -17.76 -5.03
CA GLY A 60 21.37 -18.42 -6.32
C GLY A 60 21.77 -17.51 -7.48
N LEU A 61 21.93 -16.20 -7.25
CA LEU A 61 22.50 -15.29 -8.24
C LEU A 61 23.98 -15.59 -8.51
N ALA A 62 24.42 -15.43 -9.76
CA ALA A 62 25.83 -15.51 -10.10
C ALA A 62 26.63 -14.41 -9.39
N ALA A 63 27.89 -14.68 -9.02
CA ALA A 63 28.76 -13.76 -8.29
C ALA A 63 28.74 -12.29 -8.80
N PRO A 64 28.85 -11.99 -10.11
CA PRO A 64 28.79 -10.60 -10.58
C PRO A 64 27.41 -9.96 -10.42
N GLN A 65 26.33 -10.72 -10.58
CA GLN A 65 24.96 -10.23 -10.39
C GLN A 65 24.65 -9.97 -8.91
N LEU A 66 25.12 -10.84 -8.03
CA LEU A 66 25.00 -10.67 -6.58
C LEU A 66 25.72 -9.40 -6.10
N ALA A 67 26.94 -9.17 -6.59
CA ALA A 67 27.70 -7.95 -6.27
C ALA A 67 26.98 -6.68 -6.73
N ALA A 68 26.43 -6.69 -7.96
CA ALA A 68 25.66 -5.56 -8.48
C ALA A 68 24.41 -5.28 -7.63
N ARG A 69 23.63 -6.31 -7.30
CA ARG A 69 22.43 -6.17 -6.45
C ARG A 69 22.75 -5.67 -5.04
N ARG A 70 23.80 -6.20 -4.42
CA ARG A 70 24.27 -5.70 -3.12
C ARG A 70 24.66 -4.22 -3.18
N ALA A 71 25.36 -3.81 -4.23
CA ALA A 71 25.73 -2.41 -4.42
C ALA A 71 24.50 -1.50 -4.61
N GLU A 72 23.48 -1.94 -5.35
CA GLU A 72 22.21 -1.22 -5.50
C GLU A 72 21.47 -1.06 -4.17
N VAL A 73 21.41 -2.13 -3.37
CA VAL A 73 20.78 -2.08 -2.03
C VAL A 73 21.53 -1.13 -1.11
N LEU A 74 22.87 -1.21 -1.07
CA LEU A 74 23.69 -0.31 -0.26
C LEU A 74 23.54 1.16 -0.69
N ARG A 75 23.48 1.43 -2.00
CA ARG A 75 23.21 2.79 -2.51
C ARG A 75 21.85 3.30 -2.08
N THR A 76 20.81 2.49 -2.26
CA THR A 76 19.44 2.86 -1.87
C THR A 76 19.34 3.11 -0.36
N ALA A 77 20.02 2.30 0.45
CA ALA A 77 20.07 2.51 1.89
C ALA A 77 20.81 3.81 2.27
N LEU A 78 21.91 4.13 1.57
CA LEU A 78 22.65 5.36 1.77
C LEU A 78 21.81 6.59 1.41
N ASP A 79 21.10 6.55 0.28
CA ASP A 79 20.23 7.65 -0.16
C ASP A 79 19.12 7.91 0.87
N ARG A 80 18.48 6.85 1.40
CA ARG A 80 17.51 6.98 2.49
C ARG A 80 18.10 7.58 3.76
N MET A 81 19.30 7.15 4.16
CA MET A 81 19.98 7.71 5.32
C MET A 81 20.30 9.20 5.14
N LEU A 82 20.72 9.59 3.92
CA LEU A 82 20.98 10.97 3.57
C LEU A 82 19.70 11.80 3.65
N ASP A 83 18.61 11.32 3.04
CA ASP A 83 17.31 11.98 3.06
C ASP A 83 16.81 12.18 4.51
N ASP A 84 16.90 11.15 5.35
CA ASP A 84 16.51 11.22 6.76
C ASP A 84 17.29 12.31 7.51
N GLN A 85 18.61 12.38 7.30
CA GLN A 85 19.45 13.42 7.93
C GLN A 85 19.07 14.83 7.43
N LEU A 86 18.87 15.00 6.12
CA LEU A 86 18.48 16.27 5.52
C LEU A 86 17.11 16.73 6.02
N ILE A 87 16.15 15.81 6.15
CA ILE A 87 14.80 16.09 6.66
C ILE A 87 14.88 16.50 8.14
N ARG A 88 15.60 15.77 8.98
CA ARG A 88 15.79 16.12 10.40
C ARG A 88 16.39 17.52 10.55
N ARG A 89 17.40 17.85 9.74
CA ARG A 89 17.99 19.20 9.74
C ARG A 89 17.01 20.26 9.26
N ALA A 90 16.26 19.98 8.20
CA ALA A 90 15.23 20.89 7.71
C ALA A 90 14.15 21.15 8.78
N ALA A 91 13.76 20.12 9.55
CA ALA A 91 12.85 20.26 10.68
C ALA A 91 13.44 21.13 11.79
N THR A 92 14.70 20.87 12.21
CA THR A 92 15.38 21.65 13.25
C THR A 92 15.49 23.13 12.85
N ARG A 93 15.89 23.42 11.61
CA ARG A 93 15.97 24.80 11.08
C ARG A 93 14.61 25.50 11.01
N ALA A 94 13.53 24.74 10.85
CA ALA A 94 12.17 25.26 10.79
C ALA A 94 11.47 25.26 12.16
N HIS A 95 12.16 24.85 13.24
CA HIS A 95 11.59 24.68 14.58
C HIS A 95 10.33 23.81 14.61
N LEU A 96 10.27 22.80 13.75
CA LEU A 96 9.16 21.85 13.69
C LEU A 96 9.39 20.72 14.68
N THR A 97 8.51 20.60 15.67
CA THR A 97 8.48 19.50 16.63
C THR A 97 7.23 18.64 16.43
N VAL A 98 7.28 17.38 16.86
CA VAL A 98 6.14 16.44 16.85
C VAL A 98 5.74 16.19 18.30
N SER A 99 4.45 16.34 18.60
CA SER A 99 3.89 15.97 19.91
C SER A 99 3.61 14.47 19.95
N GLU A 100 3.58 13.87 21.14
CA GLU A 100 3.11 12.50 21.30
C GLU A 100 1.69 12.29 20.78
N ASP A 101 0.82 13.29 20.95
CA ASP A 101 -0.56 13.27 20.45
C ASP A 101 -0.61 13.17 18.91
N ASP A 102 0.33 13.83 18.22
CA ASP A 102 0.42 13.77 16.76
C ASP A 102 0.81 12.37 16.27
N VAL A 103 1.68 11.69 17.03
CA VAL A 103 2.10 10.31 16.76
C VAL A 103 0.92 9.37 16.98
N ASP A 104 0.16 9.55 18.06
CA ASP A 104 -1.00 8.71 18.35
C ASP A 104 -2.13 8.90 17.32
N GLU A 105 -2.39 10.13 16.88
CA GLU A 105 -3.33 10.39 15.79
C GLU A 105 -2.87 9.71 14.48
N PHE A 106 -1.58 9.80 14.17
CA PHE A 106 -1.02 9.19 12.98
C PHE A 106 -1.12 7.66 13.02
N ILE A 107 -0.79 7.03 14.14
CA ILE A 107 -0.95 5.58 14.33
C ILE A 107 -2.41 5.17 14.21
N GLY A 108 -3.34 5.94 14.79
CA GLY A 108 -4.78 5.69 14.67
C GLY A 108 -5.28 5.75 13.21
N ARG A 109 -4.76 6.71 12.43
CA ARG A 109 -5.07 6.82 10.99
C ARG A 109 -4.53 5.63 10.22
N MET A 110 -3.27 5.25 10.43
CA MET A 110 -2.65 4.08 9.81
C MET A 110 -3.37 2.78 10.15
N ALA A 111 -3.83 2.64 11.40
CA ALA A 111 -4.64 1.51 11.82
C ALA A 111 -5.96 1.43 11.05
N THR A 112 -6.65 2.57 10.94
CA THR A 112 -7.90 2.69 10.19
C THR A 112 -7.72 2.34 8.71
N GLU A 113 -6.65 2.84 8.07
CA GLU A 113 -6.32 2.54 6.66
C GLU A 113 -6.07 1.05 6.42
N ARG A 114 -5.47 0.36 7.40
CA ARG A 114 -5.21 -1.09 7.34
C ARG A 114 -6.39 -1.94 7.83
N GLY A 115 -7.50 -1.33 8.24
CA GLY A 115 -8.66 -2.03 8.80
C GLY A 115 -8.36 -2.73 10.14
N ALA A 116 -7.37 -2.25 10.89
CA ALA A 116 -6.91 -2.81 12.16
C ALA A 116 -7.06 -1.79 13.30
N THR A 117 -6.88 -2.23 14.55
CA THR A 117 -6.75 -1.32 15.69
C THR A 117 -5.28 -1.06 16.04
N PRO A 118 -4.96 0.07 16.70
CA PRO A 118 -3.58 0.34 17.15
C PRO A 118 -3.01 -0.80 18.00
N GLU A 119 -3.83 -1.40 18.88
CA GLU A 119 -3.43 -2.51 19.76
C GLU A 119 -3.06 -3.75 18.96
N GLN A 120 -3.77 -4.04 17.87
CA GLN A 120 -3.46 -5.15 16.98
C GLN A 120 -2.13 -4.94 16.26
N ILE A 121 -1.82 -3.70 15.86
CA ILE A 121 -0.52 -3.34 15.28
C ILE A 121 0.60 -3.56 16.30
N TYR A 122 0.44 -3.05 17.53
CA TYR A 122 1.43 -3.25 18.58
C TYR A 122 1.64 -4.74 18.91
N ALA A 123 0.56 -5.54 18.93
CA ALA A 123 0.65 -6.97 19.16
C ALA A 123 1.43 -7.70 18.06
N ALA A 124 1.22 -7.33 16.79
CA ALA A 124 1.97 -7.89 15.67
C ALA A 124 3.46 -7.52 15.73
N LEU A 125 3.78 -6.26 16.02
CA LEU A 125 5.15 -5.76 16.13
C LEU A 125 5.94 -6.42 17.27
N LEU A 126 5.27 -6.72 18.39
CA LEU A 126 5.90 -7.46 19.49
C LEU A 126 6.29 -8.89 19.09
N GLN A 127 5.55 -9.54 18.19
CA GLN A 127 5.93 -10.86 17.66
C GLN A 127 7.16 -10.78 16.74
N GLU A 128 7.34 -9.64 16.07
CA GLU A 128 8.50 -9.34 15.22
C GLU A 128 9.73 -8.87 16.04
N GLY A 129 9.58 -8.71 17.36
CA GLY A 129 10.65 -8.26 18.27
C GLY A 129 10.86 -6.74 18.30
N VAL A 130 9.93 -5.96 17.76
CA VAL A 130 9.97 -4.50 17.79
C VAL A 130 9.23 -3.99 19.03
N SER A 131 9.92 -3.20 19.86
CA SER A 131 9.28 -2.62 21.05
C SER A 131 8.33 -1.47 20.67
N ARG A 132 7.36 -1.20 21.55
CA ARG A 132 6.44 -0.06 21.38
C ARG A 132 7.19 1.26 21.27
N THR A 133 8.27 1.45 22.04
CA THR A 133 9.07 2.67 22.05
C THR A 133 9.81 2.87 20.74
N GLU A 134 10.42 1.82 20.20
CA GLU A 134 11.09 1.87 18.89
C GLU A 134 10.09 2.20 17.78
N TYR A 135 8.91 1.58 17.81
CA TYR A 135 7.87 1.89 16.83
C TYR A 135 7.36 3.33 16.94
N ARG A 136 7.18 3.86 18.17
CA ARG A 136 6.81 5.28 18.36
C ARG A 136 7.88 6.22 17.83
N SER A 137 9.15 5.96 18.11
CA SER A 137 10.28 6.76 17.61
C SER A 137 10.37 6.72 16.07
N TYR A 138 10.08 5.56 15.49
CA TYR A 138 9.96 5.43 14.04
C TYR A 138 8.80 6.27 13.50
N MET A 139 7.60 6.16 14.09
CA MET A 139 6.42 6.95 13.68
C MET A 139 6.61 8.46 13.88
N GLU A 140 7.31 8.89 14.93
CA GLU A 140 7.67 10.29 15.14
C GLU A 140 8.49 10.83 13.96
N SER A 141 9.44 10.04 13.48
CA SER A 141 10.29 10.38 12.33
C SER A 141 9.46 10.51 11.04
N GLU A 142 8.50 9.61 10.82
CA GLU A 142 7.58 9.65 9.67
C GLU A 142 6.67 10.89 9.73
N VAL A 143 6.10 11.19 10.90
CA VAL A 143 5.26 12.38 11.09
C VAL A 143 6.06 13.66 10.87
N LEU A 144 7.31 13.71 11.36
CA LEU A 144 8.21 14.84 11.15
C LEU A 144 8.49 15.06 9.66
N GLN A 145 8.77 14.00 8.91
CA GLN A 145 8.98 14.07 7.47
C GLN A 145 7.76 14.64 6.74
N LEU A 146 6.56 14.15 7.06
CA LEU A 146 5.32 14.68 6.48
C LEU A 146 5.14 16.17 6.80
N ARG A 147 5.44 16.60 8.03
CA ARG A 147 5.36 18.03 8.42
C ARG A 147 6.33 18.89 7.63
N VAL A 148 7.59 18.45 7.48
CA VAL A 148 8.60 19.17 6.68
C VAL A 148 8.15 19.29 5.22
N LEU A 149 7.65 18.20 4.64
CA LEU A 149 7.14 18.20 3.28
C LEU A 149 5.95 19.16 3.12
N GLN A 150 4.97 19.11 4.02
CA GLN A 150 3.82 20.00 4.00
C GLN A 150 4.25 21.47 4.12
N ALA A 151 5.19 21.79 5.01
CA ALA A 151 5.71 23.15 5.16
C ALA A 151 6.41 23.65 3.89
N ARG A 152 7.21 22.79 3.24
CA ARG A 152 7.92 23.13 2.00
C ARG A 152 6.99 23.27 0.79
N VAL A 153 5.98 22.41 0.70
CA VAL A 153 5.04 22.37 -0.43
C VAL A 153 4.03 23.51 -0.34
N ARG A 154 3.45 23.77 0.85
CA ARG A 154 2.49 24.88 1.05
C ARG A 154 3.08 26.23 0.66
N GLY A 155 4.37 26.45 0.89
CA GLY A 155 5.04 27.70 0.51
C GLY A 155 5.28 27.88 -0.99
N ARG A 156 5.13 26.83 -1.82
CA ARG A 156 5.42 26.86 -3.26
C ARG A 156 4.19 26.77 -4.15
N ILE A 157 3.04 26.36 -3.62
CA ILE A 157 1.82 26.21 -4.40
C ILE A 157 1.01 27.52 -4.33
N ASN A 158 0.93 28.23 -5.45
CA ASN A 158 -0.05 29.29 -5.67
C ASN A 158 -1.01 28.81 -6.76
N ILE A 159 -2.25 28.45 -6.40
CA ILE A 159 -3.26 28.01 -7.36
C ILE A 159 -3.94 29.25 -7.91
N THR A 160 -3.84 29.47 -9.22
CA THR A 160 -4.52 30.59 -9.88
C THR A 160 -5.95 30.19 -10.29
N ASP A 161 -6.82 31.19 -10.45
CA ASP A 161 -8.19 30.94 -10.96
C ASP A 161 -8.17 30.33 -12.37
N ALA A 162 -7.13 30.63 -13.18
CA ALA A 162 -6.95 30.05 -14.49
C ALA A 162 -6.68 28.53 -14.43
N ASP A 163 -5.84 28.09 -13.48
CA ASP A 163 -5.57 26.67 -13.24
C ASP A 163 -6.83 25.92 -12.80
N LEU A 164 -7.65 26.53 -11.94
CA LEU A 164 -8.94 25.98 -11.53
C LEU A 164 -9.90 25.83 -12.70
N GLN A 165 -10.02 26.85 -13.56
CA GLN A 165 -10.87 26.76 -14.75
C GLN A 165 -10.37 25.69 -15.72
N GLN A 166 -9.05 25.57 -15.91
CA GLN A 166 -8.47 24.55 -16.77
C GLN A 166 -8.71 23.14 -16.21
N ALA A 167 -8.49 22.93 -14.92
CA ALA A 167 -8.75 21.67 -14.24
C ALA A 167 -10.24 21.28 -14.33
N TYR A 168 -11.14 22.23 -14.11
CA TYR A 168 -12.58 22.02 -14.22
C TYR A 168 -12.98 21.63 -15.65
N ARG A 169 -12.50 22.37 -16.67
CA ARG A 169 -12.78 22.03 -18.08
C ARG A 169 -12.27 20.63 -18.44
N ARG A 170 -11.10 20.23 -17.92
CA ARG A 170 -10.55 18.89 -18.12
C ARG A 170 -11.45 17.81 -17.49
N ALA A 171 -11.85 18.01 -16.24
CA ALA A 171 -12.74 17.09 -15.53
C ALA A 171 -14.11 16.93 -16.24
N VAL A 172 -14.69 18.02 -16.74
CA VAL A 172 -15.95 17.97 -17.50
C VAL A 172 -15.81 17.19 -18.81
N ARG A 173 -14.69 17.34 -19.52
CA ARG A 173 -14.43 16.56 -20.75
C ARG A 173 -14.29 15.07 -20.45
N GLU A 174 -13.50 14.73 -19.44
CA GLU A 174 -13.30 13.33 -19.03
C GLU A 174 -14.61 12.68 -18.55
N ALA A 175 -15.45 13.42 -17.82
CA ALA A 175 -16.78 12.96 -17.43
C ALA A 175 -17.75 12.81 -18.62
N ALA A 176 -17.64 13.66 -19.64
CA ALA A 176 -18.43 13.53 -20.87
C ALA A 176 -18.01 12.32 -21.71
N ASP A 177 -16.71 12.03 -21.77
CA ASP A 177 -16.16 10.85 -22.47
C ASP A 177 -16.56 9.54 -21.77
N GLN A 178 -16.80 9.56 -20.46
CA GLN A 178 -17.38 8.45 -19.70
C GLN A 178 -18.91 8.32 -19.91
N THR A 179 -19.35 8.32 -21.16
CA THR A 179 -20.76 8.04 -21.47
C THR A 179 -21.06 6.58 -21.09
N VAL A 180 -21.67 6.35 -19.92
CA VAL A 180 -22.09 5.02 -19.48
C VAL A 180 -23.22 4.55 -20.40
N PRO A 181 -23.01 3.56 -21.29
CA PRO A 181 -24.08 3.09 -22.16
C PRO A 181 -25.17 2.44 -21.31
N THR A 182 -26.41 2.92 -21.42
CA THR A 182 -27.55 2.22 -20.81
C THR A 182 -27.91 1.04 -21.69
N ILE A 183 -27.47 -0.16 -21.30
CA ILE A 183 -27.74 -1.39 -22.03
C ILE A 183 -29.09 -1.96 -21.58
N ALA A 184 -29.96 -2.26 -22.54
CA ALA A 184 -31.19 -3.01 -22.31
C ALA A 184 -31.07 -4.41 -22.96
N HIS A 185 -31.19 -5.48 -22.18
CA HIS A 185 -31.24 -6.84 -22.71
C HIS A 185 -32.67 -7.37 -22.81
N VAL A 186 -32.88 -8.39 -23.64
CA VAL A 186 -34.10 -9.22 -23.65
C VAL A 186 -33.66 -10.66 -23.62
N LEU A 187 -34.12 -11.39 -22.61
CA LEU A 187 -33.89 -12.82 -22.48
C LEU A 187 -35.15 -13.58 -22.92
N ILE A 188 -34.98 -14.52 -23.85
CA ILE A 188 -36.01 -15.50 -24.18
C ILE A 188 -35.58 -16.80 -23.52
N GLY A 189 -36.22 -17.14 -22.40
CA GLY A 189 -35.92 -18.35 -21.64
C GLY A 189 -36.35 -19.62 -22.39
N VAL A 190 -35.54 -20.65 -22.27
CA VAL A 190 -35.81 -22.02 -22.74
C VAL A 190 -35.60 -22.96 -21.54
N ALA A 191 -36.37 -24.04 -21.46
CA ALA A 191 -36.19 -25.03 -20.40
C ALA A 191 -34.84 -25.78 -20.54
N GLU A 192 -34.28 -26.26 -19.44
CA GLU A 192 -32.97 -26.95 -19.45
C GLU A 192 -33.00 -28.30 -20.19
N ASP A 193 -34.17 -28.94 -20.25
CA ASP A 193 -34.44 -30.21 -20.94
C ASP A 193 -35.07 -30.03 -22.33
N ALA A 194 -34.98 -28.81 -22.90
CA ALA A 194 -35.67 -28.50 -24.14
C ALA A 194 -35.14 -29.31 -25.33
N THR A 195 -36.08 -29.79 -26.15
CA THR A 195 -35.74 -30.51 -27.38
C THR A 195 -35.12 -29.55 -28.41
N PRO A 196 -34.32 -30.06 -29.37
CA PRO A 196 -33.72 -29.23 -30.43
C PRO A 196 -34.72 -28.34 -31.16
N ASP A 197 -35.95 -28.81 -31.36
CA ASP A 197 -37.03 -28.06 -32.00
C ASP A 197 -37.53 -26.88 -31.16
N GLN A 198 -37.57 -27.05 -29.83
CA GLN A 198 -37.98 -25.98 -28.90
C GLN A 198 -36.92 -24.87 -28.83
N VAL A 199 -35.64 -25.24 -28.90
CA VAL A 199 -34.53 -24.29 -29.00
C VAL A 199 -34.57 -23.55 -30.34
N ALA A 200 -34.82 -24.25 -31.45
CA ALA A 200 -34.97 -23.64 -32.77
C ALA A 200 -36.13 -22.63 -32.80
N ALA A 201 -37.30 -22.99 -32.23
CA ALA A 201 -38.45 -22.10 -32.13
C ALA A 201 -38.19 -20.87 -31.22
N ALA A 202 -37.41 -21.03 -30.14
CA ALA A 202 -37.00 -19.90 -29.30
C ALA A 202 -36.03 -18.97 -30.03
N ARG A 203 -35.12 -19.52 -30.85
CA ARG A 203 -34.17 -18.74 -31.67
C ARG A 203 -34.88 -17.93 -32.76
N VAL A 204 -35.88 -18.52 -33.42
CA VAL A 204 -36.72 -17.79 -34.40
C VAL A 204 -37.43 -16.60 -33.72
N ARG A 205 -38.04 -16.83 -32.55
CA ARG A 205 -38.66 -15.75 -31.76
C ARG A 205 -37.66 -14.67 -31.33
N ALA A 206 -36.43 -15.04 -30.98
CA ALA A 206 -35.38 -14.09 -30.63
C ALA A 206 -35.01 -13.19 -31.81
N LEU A 207 -34.86 -13.77 -33.00
CA LEU A 207 -34.54 -13.04 -34.23
C LEU A 207 -35.69 -12.12 -34.66
N GLU A 208 -36.94 -12.55 -34.50
CA GLU A 208 -38.11 -11.69 -34.76
C GLU A 208 -38.16 -10.49 -33.83
N VAL A 209 -37.93 -10.69 -32.53
CA VAL A 209 -37.88 -9.60 -31.54
C VAL A 209 -36.71 -8.65 -31.83
N ALA A 210 -35.54 -9.18 -32.21
CA ALA A 210 -34.39 -8.39 -32.59
C ALA A 210 -34.67 -7.53 -33.84
N ARG A 211 -35.27 -8.12 -34.89
CA ARG A 211 -35.64 -7.41 -36.13
C ARG A 211 -36.68 -6.31 -35.88
N ARG A 212 -37.71 -6.59 -35.06
CA ARG A 212 -38.72 -5.59 -34.69
C ARG A 212 -38.13 -4.42 -33.91
N ARG A 213 -37.07 -4.63 -33.13
CA ARG A 213 -36.39 -3.58 -32.36
C ARG A 213 -35.34 -2.82 -33.16
N ALA A 214 -34.69 -3.43 -34.15
CA ALA A 214 -33.71 -2.76 -35.00
C ALA A 214 -34.29 -1.55 -35.77
N GLY A 215 -35.60 -1.53 -36.02
CA GLY A 215 -36.30 -0.40 -36.68
C GLY A 215 -37.02 0.58 -35.75
N ALA A 216 -37.12 0.31 -34.44
CA ALA A 216 -37.92 1.10 -33.51
C ALA A 216 -37.04 1.84 -32.49
N ARG A 217 -36.84 3.14 -32.68
CA ARG A 217 -36.27 4.04 -31.65
C ARG A 217 -37.15 3.94 -30.40
N THR A 218 -36.70 3.29 -29.33
CA THR A 218 -37.57 3.08 -28.16
C THR A 218 -36.88 3.31 -26.83
N SER A 219 -37.34 4.36 -26.14
CA SER A 219 -37.55 4.37 -24.69
C SER A 219 -38.97 3.92 -24.32
N ALA A 220 -39.82 3.54 -25.29
CA ALA A 220 -41.18 3.11 -25.04
C ALA A 220 -41.21 1.77 -24.28
N THR A 221 -41.78 1.84 -23.09
CA THR A 221 -41.84 0.80 -22.06
C THR A 221 -42.60 -0.42 -22.59
N TRP A 222 -41.88 -1.44 -23.05
CA TRP A 222 -42.48 -2.75 -23.32
C TRP A 222 -42.88 -3.40 -21.99
N ARG A 223 -44.14 -3.20 -21.59
CA ARG A 223 -44.87 -4.07 -20.65
C ARG A 223 -45.71 -5.05 -21.46
N GLY A 224 -45.06 -5.83 -22.33
CA GLY A 224 -45.71 -6.98 -22.95
C GLY A 224 -45.78 -8.09 -21.93
N SER A 225 -46.99 -8.61 -21.69
CA SER A 225 -47.31 -9.61 -20.67
C SER A 225 -46.24 -10.70 -20.55
N CYS A 226 -45.46 -10.67 -19.48
CA CYS A 226 -44.76 -11.84 -18.95
C CYS A 226 -45.84 -12.80 -18.43
N ARG A 227 -46.53 -13.49 -19.35
CA ARG A 227 -47.31 -14.67 -19.01
C ARG A 227 -46.29 -15.78 -18.81
N THR A 228 -45.71 -15.85 -17.62
CA THR A 228 -44.98 -17.03 -17.18
C THR A 228 -45.97 -18.18 -17.12
N THR A 229 -46.03 -19.02 -18.16
CA THR A 229 -46.51 -20.39 -18.01
C THR A 229 -45.50 -21.10 -17.12
N ARG A 230 -45.76 -21.07 -15.81
CA ARG A 230 -44.92 -21.64 -14.75
C ARG A 230 -45.45 -23.05 -14.44
N PRO A 231 -44.65 -24.12 -14.52
CA PRO A 231 -45.01 -25.38 -13.88
C PRO A 231 -44.92 -25.24 -12.35
N PRO A 232 -45.81 -25.87 -11.57
CA PRO A 232 -45.84 -25.70 -10.12
C PRO A 232 -44.65 -26.43 -9.48
N GLY A 233 -43.90 -25.76 -8.59
CA GLY A 233 -43.00 -26.48 -7.67
C GLY A 233 -41.64 -25.89 -7.31
N ARG A 234 -41.18 -24.75 -7.84
CA ARG A 234 -39.87 -24.17 -7.43
C ARG A 234 -39.91 -22.67 -7.16
N ALA A 235 -39.20 -22.25 -6.12
CA ALA A 235 -39.22 -20.92 -5.49
C ALA A 235 -38.87 -19.77 -6.44
N ALA A 236 -39.43 -18.59 -6.16
CA ALA A 236 -39.30 -17.39 -6.98
C ALA A 236 -37.91 -16.74 -6.84
N ALA A 237 -37.22 -16.52 -7.95
CA ALA A 237 -36.16 -15.52 -8.05
C ALA A 237 -36.66 -14.36 -8.91
N CYS A 238 -37.13 -13.29 -8.26
CA CYS A 238 -37.42 -12.03 -8.94
C CYS A 238 -36.10 -11.30 -9.20
N TRP A 239 -35.61 -11.31 -10.44
CA TRP A 239 -34.55 -10.39 -10.85
C TRP A 239 -35.18 -9.03 -11.18
N GLY A 240 -35.10 -8.15 -10.20
CA GLY A 240 -35.50 -6.75 -10.30
C GLY A 240 -34.46 -5.93 -11.07
N ARG A 241 -34.99 -4.91 -11.75
CA ARG A 241 -34.26 -3.75 -12.29
C ARG A 241 -33.29 -3.25 -11.22
N SER A 242 -31.98 -3.21 -11.50
CA SER A 242 -30.97 -2.62 -10.61
C SER A 242 -31.02 -1.09 -10.66
N SER A 243 -32.15 -0.53 -10.27
CA SER A 243 -32.23 0.83 -9.78
C SER A 243 -33.22 0.84 -8.63
N ARG A 244 -32.78 1.40 -7.50
CA ARG A 244 -33.48 1.43 -6.22
C ARG A 244 -34.94 1.90 -6.39
N ALA A 245 -35.87 0.97 -6.48
CA ALA A 245 -37.28 1.24 -6.32
C ALA A 245 -37.82 0.27 -5.28
N ARG A 246 -38.07 0.77 -4.07
CA ARG A 246 -38.79 0.05 -3.02
C ARG A 246 -40.18 -0.30 -3.56
N CYS A 247 -40.51 -1.59 -3.61
CA CYS A 247 -41.88 -2.04 -3.80
C CYS A 247 -42.71 -1.75 -2.54
N PRO A 248 -43.96 -1.25 -2.67
CA PRO A 248 -44.86 -1.12 -1.52
C PRO A 248 -45.37 -2.51 -1.10
N ARG A 249 -45.28 -2.79 0.20
CA ARG A 249 -45.84 -3.99 0.84
C ARG A 249 -47.36 -3.97 0.71
N SER A 250 -47.92 -4.98 0.06
CA SER A 250 -49.36 -5.24 0.05
C SER A 250 -49.81 -5.77 1.42
N SER A 251 -50.53 -4.97 2.21
CA SER A 251 -51.30 -5.46 3.35
C SER A 251 -52.75 -5.70 2.91
N THR A 252 -53.15 -6.97 2.92
CA THR A 252 -54.54 -7.41 2.93
C THR A 252 -55.26 -6.77 4.11
N GLY A 253 -56.34 -6.03 3.86
CA GLY A 253 -57.12 -5.42 4.94
C GLY A 253 -58.32 -4.62 4.45
N ARG A 254 -59.48 -5.28 4.48
CA ARG A 254 -60.85 -4.75 4.61
C ARG A 254 -61.15 -3.34 4.08
N SER A 255 -62.08 -3.32 3.14
CA SER A 255 -62.96 -2.20 2.80
C SER A 255 -63.38 -1.36 4.02
N ARG A 256 -62.99 -0.08 4.02
CA ARG A 256 -63.78 0.98 4.66
C ARG A 256 -64.02 2.09 3.66
N ARG A 257 -65.27 2.08 3.18
CA ARG A 257 -65.97 3.11 2.42
C ARG A 257 -65.95 4.41 3.24
N TRP A 258 -65.37 5.48 2.71
CA TRP A 258 -65.60 6.84 3.21
C TRP A 258 -66.37 7.64 2.18
N ARG A 259 -67.59 8.03 2.57
CA ARG A 259 -68.45 8.99 1.89
C ARG A 259 -67.79 10.36 1.92
N ARG A 260 -67.91 11.11 0.83
CA ARG A 260 -67.81 12.58 0.84
C ARG A 260 -69.07 13.13 1.50
N ALA A 261 -68.90 14.03 2.45
CA ALA A 261 -69.87 15.05 2.81
C ALA A 261 -69.09 16.36 2.94
N GLY A 262 -69.68 17.44 2.42
CA GLY A 262 -69.24 18.81 2.70
C GLY A 262 -69.68 19.27 4.08
#